data_AF-A0A9W4H1E5-F1
#
_entry.id   AF-A0A9W4H1E5-F1
#
_cell.length_a   1.000
_cell.length_b   1.000
_cell.length_c   1.000
_cell.angle_alpha   90.00
_cell.angle_beta   90.00
_cell.angle_gamma   90.00
#
_symmetry.space_group_name_H-M   'P 1'
#
loop_
_entity.id
_entity.type
_entity.pdbx_description
1 polymer ?
#
loop_
_entity_poly.entity_id
_entity_poly.type
_entity_poly.pdbx_seq_one_letter_code
_entity_poly.pdbx_strand_id
1 'polypeptide(L)'
;MRFRLFERLEDLTDAEYHWAPVSDRISVRPGDDGVFCVATPFPESSPEASDPLTTIAWRIWHIGSLCLRGYVIHFFEDFPELGDRHEWPGTAKRGV
;
A
#
# COMPACT_ATOMS: atom_id res chain seq x y z
N MET A 1 10.72 13.49 12.66
CA MET A 1 10.74 12.71 11.39
C MET A 1 9.33 12.43 10.88
N ARG A 2 8.37 12.06 11.73
CA ARG A 2 6.97 11.77 11.39
C ARG A 2 6.24 12.90 10.61
N PHE A 3 6.37 14.15 11.04
CA PHE A 3 5.72 15.31 10.41
C PHE A 3 6.09 15.54 8.93
N ARG A 4 7.35 15.33 8.55
CA ARG A 4 7.82 15.64 7.18
C ARG A 4 7.25 14.72 6.10
N LEU A 5 6.88 13.48 6.46
CA LEU A 5 6.27 12.55 5.52
C LEU A 5 4.81 12.94 5.28
N PHE A 6 4.05 13.14 6.36
CA PHE A 6 2.62 13.45 6.25
C PHE A 6 2.35 14.82 5.62
N GLU A 7 3.18 15.84 5.89
CA GLU A 7 3.10 17.15 5.20
C GLU A 7 3.25 17.03 3.68
N ARG A 8 4.03 16.06 3.18
CA ARG A 8 4.21 15.85 1.72
C ARG A 8 3.05 15.11 1.08
N LEU A 9 2.21 14.45 1.88
CA LEU A 9 1.12 13.61 1.42
C LEU A 9 -0.25 14.24 1.67
N GLU A 10 -0.31 15.38 2.36
CA GLU A 10 -1.54 16.06 2.76
C GLU A 10 -2.46 16.37 1.57
N ASP A 11 -1.89 16.83 0.45
CA ASP A 11 -2.62 17.19 -0.76
C ASP A 11 -2.61 16.08 -1.84
N LEU A 12 -2.20 14.86 -1.49
CA LEU A 12 -2.17 13.75 -2.44
C LEU A 12 -3.58 13.43 -2.93
N THR A 13 -3.79 13.51 -4.24
CA THR A 13 -5.10 13.22 -4.84
C THR A 13 -5.29 11.72 -5.07
N ASP A 14 -6.55 11.26 -5.15
CA ASP A 14 -6.85 9.87 -5.52
C ASP A 14 -6.31 9.50 -6.91
N ALA A 15 -6.25 10.48 -7.82
CA ALA A 15 -5.67 10.28 -9.15
C ALA A 15 -4.16 10.00 -9.09
N GLU A 16 -3.42 10.73 -8.26
CA GLU A 16 -1.98 10.49 -8.02
C GLU A 16 -1.75 9.21 -7.22
N TYR A 17 -2.60 8.94 -6.24
CA TYR A 17 -2.56 7.73 -5.42
C TYR A 17 -2.63 6.45 -6.27
N HIS A 18 -3.47 6.46 -7.31
CA HIS A 18 -3.63 5.37 -8.28
C HIS A 18 -2.87 5.57 -9.59
N TRP A 19 -2.06 6.63 -9.69
CA TRP A 19 -1.42 7.02 -10.94
C TRP A 19 -0.49 5.93 -11.45
N ALA A 20 -0.48 5.78 -12.77
CA ALA A 20 0.42 4.85 -13.41
C ALA A 20 0.73 5.15 -14.87
N PRO A 21 1.97 4.87 -15.28
CA PRO A 21 2.39 5.04 -16.67
C PRO A 21 2.07 3.80 -17.54
N VAL A 22 1.79 2.65 -16.93
CA VAL A 22 1.61 1.35 -17.61
C VAL A 22 0.39 0.59 -17.08
N SER A 23 -0.17 -0.30 -17.89
CA SER A 23 -1.34 -1.10 -17.55
C SER A 23 -1.04 -2.22 -16.55
N ASP A 24 0.13 -2.84 -16.67
CA ASP A 24 0.59 -4.05 -15.95
C ASP A 24 1.19 -3.77 -14.56
N ARG A 25 0.89 -2.61 -13.99
CA ARG A 25 1.31 -2.24 -12.63
C ARG A 25 0.64 -3.05 -11.53
N ILE A 26 1.30 -3.08 -10.38
CA ILE A 26 0.73 -3.50 -9.12
C ILE A 26 0.14 -2.30 -8.39
N SER A 27 -1.11 -2.46 -7.95
CA SER A 27 -1.88 -1.43 -7.23
C SER A 27 -2.80 -2.07 -6.20
N VAL A 28 -3.37 -1.23 -5.34
CA VAL A 28 -4.60 -1.51 -4.61
C VAL A 28 -5.78 -1.27 -5.57
N ARG A 29 -6.73 -2.21 -5.65
CA ARG A 29 -7.89 -2.15 -6.55
C ARG A 29 -9.16 -2.63 -5.81
N PRO A 30 -10.35 -2.12 -6.16
CA PRO A 30 -11.58 -2.64 -5.59
C PRO A 30 -11.80 -4.09 -6.03
N GLY A 31 -12.18 -4.95 -5.09
CA GLY A 31 -12.76 -6.25 -5.36
C GLY A 31 -14.24 -6.13 -5.77
N ASP A 32 -14.86 -7.27 -6.05
CA ASP A 32 -16.27 -7.35 -6.48
C ASP A 32 -17.24 -6.85 -5.39
N ASP A 33 -16.82 -6.87 -4.13
CA ASP A 33 -17.52 -6.36 -2.96
C ASP A 33 -17.28 -4.86 -2.70
N GLY A 34 -16.45 -4.21 -3.52
CA GLY A 34 -16.04 -2.81 -3.36
C GLY A 34 -14.96 -2.60 -2.30
N VAL A 35 -14.48 -3.65 -1.63
CA VAL A 35 -13.35 -3.57 -0.69
C VAL A 35 -12.07 -3.49 -1.50
N PHE A 36 -11.24 -2.50 -1.18
CA PHE A 36 -9.99 -2.30 -1.89
C PHE A 36 -8.91 -3.23 -1.32
N CYS A 37 -8.32 -4.05 -2.20
CA CYS A 37 -7.30 -5.02 -1.85
C CYS A 37 -6.06 -4.88 -2.73
N VAL A 38 -4.90 -5.26 -2.18
CA VAL A 38 -3.68 -5.43 -2.97
C VAL A 38 -3.84 -6.59 -3.97
N ALA A 39 -3.47 -6.38 -5.23
CA ALA A 39 -3.54 -7.44 -6.25
C ALA A 39 -2.50 -8.55 -6.01
N THR A 40 -1.27 -8.18 -5.65
CA THR A 40 -0.17 -9.12 -5.37
C THR A 40 0.67 -8.60 -4.21
N PRO A 41 0.83 -9.35 -3.11
CA PRO A 41 1.58 -8.87 -1.95
C PRO A 41 3.10 -8.88 -2.16
N PHE A 42 3.60 -9.82 -2.96
CA PHE A 42 5.00 -9.95 -3.31
C PHE A 42 5.11 -10.12 -4.83
N PRO A 43 5.48 -9.07 -5.59
CA PRO A 43 5.83 -9.26 -7.00
C PRO A 43 6.91 -10.34 -7.12
N GLU A 44 6.76 -11.20 -8.13
CA GLU A 44 7.82 -12.14 -8.48
C GLU A 44 8.97 -11.34 -9.10
N SER A 45 10.09 -11.25 -8.38
CA SER A 45 11.34 -10.69 -8.88
C SER A 45 12.18 -11.82 -9.46
N SER A 46 12.53 -11.70 -10.73
CA SER A 46 13.40 -12.65 -11.42
C SER A 46 14.53 -11.90 -12.13
N PRO A 47 15.75 -12.43 -12.21
CA PRO A 47 16.81 -11.84 -13.03
C PRO A 47 16.43 -11.69 -14.51
N GLU A 48 15.45 -12.48 -14.96
CA GLU A 48 15.06 -12.60 -16.36
C GLU A 48 13.91 -11.66 -16.76
N ALA A 49 13.25 -11.03 -15.78
CA ALA A 49 12.13 -10.13 -16.01
C ALA A 49 12.32 -8.83 -15.22
N SER A 50 11.94 -7.71 -15.81
CA SER A 50 11.90 -6.43 -15.08
C SER A 50 10.82 -6.48 -13.99
N ASP A 51 11.13 -5.95 -12.82
CA ASP A 51 10.13 -5.80 -11.76
C ASP A 51 8.97 -4.91 -12.22
N PRO A 52 7.72 -5.26 -11.88
CA PRO A 52 6.56 -4.48 -12.27
C PRO A 52 6.54 -3.12 -11.55
N LEU A 53 5.99 -2.12 -12.22
CA LEU A 53 5.79 -0.81 -11.60
C LEU A 53 4.71 -0.86 -10.52
N THR A 54 4.88 -0.06 -9.47
CA THR A 54 3.96 0.02 -8.32
C THR A 54 3.37 1.42 -8.20
N THR A 55 2.08 1.51 -7.87
CA THR A 55 1.42 2.79 -7.57
C THR A 55 1.80 3.32 -6.19
N ILE A 56 1.50 4.60 -5.92
CA ILE A 56 1.69 5.18 -4.58
C ILE A 56 0.81 4.45 -3.55
N ALA A 57 -0.44 4.12 -3.90
CA ALA A 57 -1.33 3.31 -3.08
C ALA A 57 -0.69 1.98 -2.63
N TRP A 58 -0.06 1.26 -3.57
CA TRP A 58 0.63 0.00 -3.25
C TRP A 58 1.81 0.22 -2.31
N ARG A 59 2.62 1.26 -2.53
CA ARG A 59 3.80 1.54 -1.70
C ARG A 59 3.42 1.92 -0.26
N ILE A 60 2.37 2.71 -0.09
CA ILE A 60 1.86 3.08 1.23
C ILE A 60 1.34 1.83 1.96
N TRP A 61 0.55 0.99 1.28
CA TRP A 61 0.13 -0.31 1.81
C TRP A 61 1.32 -1.20 2.19
N HIS A 62 2.33 -1.31 1.31
CA HIS A 62 3.50 -2.15 1.55
C HIS A 62 4.28 -1.70 2.78
N ILE A 63 4.51 -0.39 2.93
CA ILE A 63 5.21 0.15 4.10
C ILE A 63 4.37 -0.05 5.36
N GLY A 64 3.08 0.29 5.34
CA GLY A 64 2.21 0.21 6.51
C GLY A 64 1.85 -1.21 6.93
N SER A 65 1.19 -1.95 6.04
CA SER A 65 0.57 -3.26 6.31
C SER A 65 1.53 -4.44 6.19
N LEU A 66 2.56 -4.35 5.34
CA LEU A 66 3.56 -5.41 5.21
C LEU A 66 4.73 -5.20 6.18
N CYS A 67 5.39 -4.04 6.11
CA CYS A 67 6.63 -3.80 6.86
C CYS A 67 6.36 -3.37 8.31
N LEU A 68 5.67 -2.24 8.52
CA LEU A 68 5.48 -1.67 9.86
C LEU A 68 4.59 -2.56 10.75
N ARG A 69 3.51 -3.13 10.20
CA ARG A 69 2.70 -4.16 10.88
C ARG A 69 3.56 -5.32 11.39
N GLY A 70 4.49 -5.82 10.59
CA GLY A 70 5.38 -6.90 10.97
C GLY A 70 6.25 -6.54 12.17
N TYR A 71 6.81 -5.33 12.18
CA TYR A 71 7.58 -4.83 13.34
C TYR A 71 6.71 -4.67 14.59
N VAL A 72 5.49 -4.14 14.45
CA VAL A 72 4.57 -4.00 15.58
C VAL A 72 4.29 -5.35 16.23
N ILE A 73 3.94 -6.36 15.43
CA ILE A 73 3.62 -7.71 15.90
C ILE A 73 4.84 -8.39 16.53
N HIS A 74 6.04 -8.17 15.99
CA HIS A 74 7.23 -8.87 16.44
C HIS A 74 7.87 -8.26 17.70
N PHE A 75 7.81 -6.94 17.86
CA PHE A 75 8.54 -6.22 18.91
C PHE A 75 7.66 -5.75 20.07
N PHE A 76 6.34 -5.74 19.91
CA PHE A 76 5.43 -5.26 20.94
C PHE A 76 4.40 -6.34 21.29
N GLU A 77 4.15 -6.52 22.58
CA GLU A 77 3.19 -7.51 23.09
C GLU A 77 1.76 -6.96 23.14
N ASP A 78 1.61 -5.64 23.24
CA ASP A 78 0.33 -4.93 23.29
C ASP A 78 0.15 -4.10 22.01
N PHE A 79 -0.60 -4.65 21.06
CA PHE A 79 -0.98 -3.98 19.82
C PHE A 79 -2.46 -4.22 19.50
N PRO A 80 -3.14 -3.27 18.85
CA PRO A 80 -4.55 -3.40 18.53
C PRO A 80 -4.79 -4.49 17.46
N GLU A 81 -6.03 -4.94 17.32
CA GLU A 81 -6.40 -5.79 16.18
C GLU A 81 -6.18 -5.03 14.85
N LEU A 82 -5.43 -5.62 13.93
CA LEU A 82 -4.93 -4.94 12.72
C LEU A 82 -5.70 -5.30 11.43
N GLY A 83 -6.78 -6.10 11.52
CA GLY A 83 -7.60 -6.51 10.37
C GLY A 83 -6.88 -7.37 9.32
N ASP A 84 -7.50 -7.50 8.15
CA ASP A 84 -6.88 -8.16 6.99
C ASP A 84 -5.74 -7.30 6.45
N ARG A 85 -4.57 -7.92 6.32
CA ARG A 85 -3.37 -7.27 5.81
C ARG A 85 -3.47 -6.88 4.34
N HIS A 86 -4.35 -7.48 3.54
CA HIS A 86 -4.47 -7.21 2.10
C HIS A 86 -5.43 -6.07 1.79
N GLU A 87 -6.35 -5.78 2.71
CA GLU A 87 -7.24 -4.64 2.61
C GLU A 87 -6.46 -3.34 2.80
N TRP A 88 -6.78 -2.36 1.97
CA TRP A 88 -6.20 -1.02 2.10
C TRP A 88 -7.14 0.04 1.57
N PRO A 89 -7.16 1.25 2.16
CA PRO A 89 -8.03 2.30 1.67
C PRO A 89 -7.80 2.65 0.20
N GLY A 90 -8.91 2.73 -0.55
CA GLY A 90 -8.94 3.09 -1.96
C GLY A 90 -8.78 4.58 -2.25
N THR A 91 -8.70 5.43 -1.23
CA THR A 91 -8.52 6.89 -1.39
C THR A 91 -7.28 7.36 -0.64
N ALA A 92 -6.61 8.37 -1.18
CA ALA A 92 -5.41 8.97 -0.59
C ALA A 92 -5.68 9.44 0.83
N LYS A 93 -6.79 10.16 1.03
CA LYS A 93 -7.22 10.72 2.33
C LYS A 93 -7.38 9.68 3.44
N ARG A 94 -7.71 8.44 3.09
CA ARG A 94 -7.87 7.36 4.09
C ARG A 94 -6.62 6.49 4.22
N GLY A 95 -5.77 6.45 3.20
CA GLY A 95 -4.57 5.61 3.16
C GLY A 95 -3.33 6.24 3.79
N VAL A 96 -3.33 7.57 3.96
CA VAL A 96 -2.24 8.37 4.53
C VAL A 96 -2.59 8.82 5.95
#